data_AF-A0A084QW37-F1
#
_entry.id   AF-A0A084QW37-F1
#
_cell.length_a   1.000
_cell.length_b   1.000
_cell.length_c   1.000
_cell.angle_alpha   90.00
_cell.angle_beta   90.00
_cell.angle_gamma   90.00
#
_symmetry.space_group_name_H-M   'P 1'
#
loop_
_entity.id
_entity.type
_entity.pdbx_description
1 polymer ?
#
loop_
_entity_poly.entity_id
_entity_poly.type
_entity_poly.pdbx_seq_one_letter_code
_entity_poly.pdbx_strand_id
1 'polypeptide(L)'
;MERLTQFAFRCDRWTAEELGDRGLEVLAPCLDTSSLQHLKISMETYDSDDDLAISNVGKLITPPHRQNLSTLILRDVGLHLADLKSFVNILQVSCTWKMDHVFLLSGTWAEVLDTLRGSSRTWIGLSEPRGAEIDEISIADFWRIFDRDERPAISEAELYILKLREENPLKGLVY
;
A
#
# COMPACT_ATOMS: atom_id res chain seq x y z
N MET A 1 -24.80 12.16 -16.22
CA MET A 1 -23.76 11.15 -15.96
C MET A 1 -23.43 11.21 -14.49
N GLU A 2 -23.62 10.11 -13.78
CA GLU A 2 -23.18 9.97 -12.39
C GLU A 2 -21.64 9.99 -12.35
N ARG A 3 -21.08 10.69 -11.35
CA ARG A 3 -19.63 10.77 -11.15
C ARG A 3 -19.20 9.59 -10.29
N LEU A 4 -18.24 8.80 -10.75
CA LEU A 4 -17.67 7.70 -9.97
C LEU A 4 -16.78 8.27 -8.86
N THR A 5 -17.31 8.33 -7.64
CA THR A 5 -16.60 8.85 -6.46
C THR A 5 -15.92 7.76 -5.63
N GLN A 6 -16.40 6.52 -5.74
CA GLN A 6 -15.94 5.38 -4.98
C GLN A 6 -15.79 4.17 -5.89
N PHE A 7 -14.70 3.44 -5.73
CA PHE A 7 -14.49 2.17 -6.40
C PHE A 7 -13.84 1.17 -5.47
N ALA A 8 -14.39 -0.03 -5.45
CA ALA A 8 -13.83 -1.17 -4.74
C ALA A 8 -13.75 -2.35 -5.69
N PHE A 9 -12.56 -2.89 -5.85
CA PHE A 9 -12.32 -4.17 -6.51
C PHE A 9 -11.85 -5.17 -5.48
N ARG A 10 -12.54 -6.31 -5.46
CA ARG A 10 -12.14 -7.47 -4.70
C ARG A 10 -12.12 -8.63 -5.68
N CYS A 11 -10.94 -9.20 -5.86
CA CYS A 11 -10.81 -10.48 -6.53
C CYS A 11 -10.54 -11.52 -5.46
N ASP A 12 -11.43 -12.50 -5.39
CA ASP A 12 -11.27 -13.68 -4.56
C ASP A 12 -11.01 -14.84 -5.52
N ARG A 13 -10.01 -15.68 -5.21
CA ARG A 13 -9.88 -17.04 -5.77
C ARG A 13 -9.35 -17.19 -7.20
N TRP A 14 -8.50 -16.28 -7.68
CA TRP A 14 -7.85 -16.46 -8.98
C TRP A 14 -6.43 -16.96 -8.79
N THR A 15 -5.95 -17.79 -9.71
CA THR A 15 -4.54 -18.16 -9.74
C THR A 15 -3.71 -16.97 -10.24
N ALA A 16 -2.43 -16.97 -9.88
CA ALA A 16 -1.43 -16.03 -10.37
C ALA A 16 -1.48 -15.82 -11.91
N GLU A 17 -1.74 -16.90 -12.66
CA GLU A 17 -1.86 -16.89 -14.12
C GLU A 17 -3.14 -16.20 -14.63
N GLU A 18 -4.23 -16.21 -13.87
CA GLU A 18 -5.53 -15.67 -14.29
C GLU A 18 -5.62 -14.15 -14.09
N LEU A 19 -5.06 -13.64 -12.99
CA LEU A 19 -5.13 -12.21 -12.66
C LEU A 19 -4.02 -11.41 -13.36
N GLY A 20 -2.76 -11.80 -13.14
CA GLY A 20 -1.57 -11.06 -13.55
C GLY A 20 -1.71 -9.53 -13.40
N ASP A 21 -0.94 -8.76 -14.18
CA ASP A 21 -1.18 -7.32 -14.31
C ASP A 21 -2.40 -7.01 -15.21
N ARG A 22 -2.82 -7.99 -16.03
CA ARG A 22 -3.88 -7.82 -17.04
C ARG A 22 -5.24 -7.50 -16.44
N GLY A 23 -5.58 -8.09 -15.30
CA GLY A 23 -6.83 -7.79 -14.59
C GLY A 23 -6.90 -6.32 -14.15
N LEU A 24 -5.81 -5.77 -13.64
CA LEU A 24 -5.74 -4.37 -13.21
C LEU A 24 -5.64 -3.40 -14.41
N GLU A 25 -4.99 -3.82 -15.50
CA GLU A 25 -4.91 -3.03 -16.74
C GLU A 25 -6.29 -2.75 -17.35
N VAL A 26 -7.23 -3.70 -17.27
CA VAL A 26 -8.61 -3.50 -17.76
C VAL A 26 -9.37 -2.48 -16.90
N LEU A 27 -9.05 -2.37 -15.62
CA LEU A 27 -9.72 -1.42 -14.71
C LEU A 27 -9.21 0.01 -14.90
N ALA A 28 -7.94 0.20 -15.26
CA ALA A 28 -7.31 1.52 -15.29
C ALA A 28 -8.11 2.57 -16.10
N PRO A 29 -8.60 2.28 -17.33
CA PRO A 29 -9.39 3.24 -18.11
C PRO A 29 -10.74 3.57 -17.46
N CYS A 30 -11.39 2.59 -16.81
CA CYS A 30 -12.66 2.79 -16.13
C CYS A 30 -12.53 3.69 -14.89
N LEU A 31 -11.34 3.73 -14.32
CA LEU A 31 -11.03 4.53 -13.14
C LEU A 31 -10.38 5.87 -13.49
N ASP A 32 -10.12 6.17 -14.76
CA ASP A 32 -9.46 7.42 -15.15
C ASP A 32 -10.42 8.62 -15.08
N THR A 33 -10.69 9.06 -13.85
CA THR A 33 -11.60 10.17 -13.55
C THR A 33 -11.08 10.99 -12.36
N SER A 34 -11.25 12.31 -12.44
CA SER A 34 -10.88 13.26 -11.38
C SER A 34 -11.86 13.28 -10.21
N SER A 35 -12.99 12.61 -10.36
CA SER A 35 -14.03 12.53 -9.33
C SER A 35 -13.82 11.41 -8.30
N LEU A 36 -12.89 10.49 -8.57
CA LEU A 36 -12.61 9.37 -7.68
C LEU A 36 -11.95 9.86 -6.39
N GLN A 37 -12.57 9.55 -5.26
CA GLN A 37 -12.12 9.94 -3.92
C GLN A 37 -11.72 8.72 -3.07
N HIS A 38 -12.34 7.56 -3.32
CA HIS A 38 -12.08 6.35 -2.56
C HIS A 38 -11.75 5.18 -3.50
N LEU A 39 -10.59 4.59 -3.30
CA LEU A 39 -10.12 3.43 -4.06
C LEU A 39 -9.76 2.30 -3.10
N LYS A 40 -10.38 1.14 -3.29
CA LYS A 40 -10.04 -0.10 -2.59
C LYS A 40 -9.71 -1.19 -3.60
N ILE A 41 -8.54 -1.81 -3.47
CA ILE A 41 -8.12 -2.96 -4.27
C ILE A 41 -7.71 -4.08 -3.32
N SER A 42 -8.24 -5.28 -3.55
CA SER A 42 -7.95 -6.50 -2.79
C SER A 42 -7.78 -7.67 -3.76
N MET A 43 -6.66 -8.37 -3.71
CA MET A 43 -6.30 -9.44 -4.66
C MET A 43 -5.92 -10.72 -3.90
N GLU A 44 -6.88 -11.28 -3.15
CA GLU A 44 -6.63 -12.43 -2.27
C GLU A 44 -6.36 -13.70 -3.09
N THR A 45 -5.16 -14.28 -2.99
CA THR A 45 -4.73 -15.49 -3.73
C THR A 45 -4.80 -16.75 -2.85
N TYR A 46 -5.02 -17.93 -3.46
CA TYR A 46 -5.13 -19.22 -2.76
C TYR A 46 -3.79 -19.90 -2.49
N ASP A 47 -2.79 -19.69 -3.34
CA ASP A 47 -1.48 -20.30 -3.19
C ASP A 47 -0.62 -19.43 -2.28
N SER A 48 -0.63 -19.79 -1.00
CA SER A 48 0.18 -19.16 0.05
C SER A 48 1.67 -19.47 -0.02
N ASP A 49 2.08 -20.34 -0.96
CA ASP A 49 3.38 -21.04 -0.89
C ASP A 49 4.39 -20.60 -1.94
N ASP A 50 4.06 -19.75 -2.91
CA ASP A 50 5.04 -19.22 -3.86
C ASP A 50 4.73 -17.78 -4.26
N ASP A 51 5.79 -17.02 -4.54
CA ASP A 51 5.88 -15.64 -5.04
C ASP A 51 5.15 -15.37 -6.38
N LEU A 52 4.12 -16.16 -6.71
CA LEU A 52 3.49 -16.21 -8.02
C LEU A 52 2.44 -15.10 -8.17
N ALA A 53 2.83 -14.13 -9.02
CA ALA A 53 2.06 -13.03 -9.60
C ALA A 53 1.32 -12.14 -8.61
N ILE A 54 2.08 -11.47 -7.76
CA ILE A 54 1.60 -10.29 -7.05
C ILE A 54 1.28 -9.19 -8.09
N SER A 55 0.01 -8.87 -8.28
CA SER A 55 -0.42 -7.84 -9.24
C SER A 55 0.05 -6.44 -8.83
N ASN A 56 0.70 -5.73 -9.74
CA ASN A 56 1.17 -4.38 -9.47
C ASN A 56 0.05 -3.33 -9.60
N VAL A 57 -0.26 -2.62 -8.52
CA VAL A 57 -1.30 -1.57 -8.50
C VAL A 57 -0.84 -0.20 -8.99
N GLY A 58 0.44 -0.04 -9.35
CA GLY A 58 1.02 1.25 -9.76
C GLY A 58 0.18 2.00 -10.80
N LYS A 59 -0.28 1.30 -11.85
CA LYS A 59 -1.13 1.87 -12.92
C LYS A 59 -2.50 2.39 -12.45
N LEU A 60 -2.98 1.94 -11.29
CA LEU A 60 -4.27 2.37 -10.73
C LEU A 60 -4.16 3.61 -9.86
N ILE A 61 -3.02 3.82 -9.20
CA ILE A 61 -2.82 4.91 -8.23
C ILE A 61 -2.02 6.10 -8.78
N THR A 62 -1.24 5.90 -9.84
CA THR A 62 -0.42 6.95 -10.47
C THR A 62 -1.07 7.81 -11.58
N PRO A 63 -2.29 7.55 -12.10
CA PRO A 63 -2.91 8.43 -13.10
C PRO A 63 -3.03 9.89 -12.64
N PRO A 64 -2.93 10.88 -13.55
CA PRO A 64 -2.88 12.31 -13.22
C PRO A 64 -4.14 12.82 -12.51
N HIS A 65 -5.26 12.09 -12.62
CA HIS A 65 -6.54 12.45 -12.04
C HIS A 65 -6.76 11.96 -10.61
N ARG A 66 -5.73 11.43 -9.93
CA ARG A 66 -5.82 10.91 -8.56
C ARG A 66 -5.63 11.95 -7.45
N GLN A 67 -5.55 13.22 -7.81
CA GLN A 67 -5.24 14.34 -6.89
C GLN A 67 -6.25 14.48 -5.74
N ASN A 68 -7.50 14.06 -5.96
CA ASN A 68 -8.60 14.15 -4.99
C ASN A 68 -8.82 12.87 -4.19
N LEU A 69 -7.95 11.87 -4.33
CA LEU A 69 -8.10 10.62 -3.59
C LEU A 69 -7.88 10.87 -2.09
N SER A 70 -8.93 10.70 -1.31
CA SER A 70 -8.92 10.89 0.15
C SER A 70 -8.88 9.55 0.90
N THR A 71 -9.04 8.43 0.20
CA THR A 71 -8.91 7.09 0.77
C THR A 71 -8.29 6.13 -0.23
N LEU A 72 -7.21 5.47 0.19
CA LEU A 72 -6.60 4.36 -0.53
C LEU A 72 -6.48 3.15 0.40
N ILE A 73 -7.09 2.03 -0.01
CA ILE A 73 -7.01 0.75 0.68
C ILE A 73 -6.45 -0.28 -0.28
N LEU A 74 -5.31 -0.86 0.07
CA LEU A 74 -4.61 -1.88 -0.69
C LEU A 74 -4.48 -3.14 0.15
N ARG A 75 -4.83 -4.28 -0.44
CA ARG A 75 -4.70 -5.58 0.20
C ARG A 75 -4.21 -6.65 -0.78
N ASP A 76 -3.22 -7.45 -0.36
CA ASP A 76 -2.67 -8.57 -1.13
C ASP A 76 -2.15 -8.14 -2.52
N VAL A 77 -1.45 -7.00 -2.60
CA VAL A 77 -1.03 -6.38 -3.87
C VAL A 77 0.43 -5.98 -3.88
N GLY A 78 0.97 -5.81 -5.07
CA GLY A 78 2.33 -5.35 -5.31
C GLY A 78 2.37 -3.86 -5.58
N LEU A 79 3.42 -3.21 -5.10
CA LEU A 79 3.64 -1.79 -5.29
C LEU A 79 5.12 -1.51 -5.49
N HIS A 80 5.49 -0.71 -6.49
CA HIS A 80 6.82 -0.12 -6.56
C HIS A 80 6.89 1.17 -5.73
N LEU A 81 8.01 1.41 -5.06
CA LEU A 81 8.25 2.65 -4.33
C LEU A 81 8.11 3.90 -5.23
N ALA A 82 8.52 3.80 -6.50
CA ALA A 82 8.42 4.91 -7.44
C ALA A 82 6.95 5.33 -7.71
N ASP A 83 6.05 4.35 -7.77
CA ASP A 83 4.62 4.59 -7.96
C ASP A 83 4.02 5.26 -6.72
N LEU A 84 4.41 4.81 -5.52
CA LEU A 84 4.01 5.43 -4.27
C LEU A 84 4.48 6.89 -4.16
N LYS A 85 5.77 7.15 -4.43
CA LYS A 85 6.33 8.51 -4.41
C LYS A 85 5.61 9.42 -5.39
N SER A 86 5.34 8.93 -6.61
CA SER A 86 4.60 9.67 -7.63
C SER A 86 3.17 9.97 -7.19
N PHE A 87 2.46 8.99 -6.63
CA PHE A 87 1.10 9.17 -6.12
C PHE A 87 1.04 10.18 -4.97
N VAL A 88 1.93 10.09 -3.97
CA VAL A 88 1.99 11.04 -2.86
C VAL A 88 2.22 12.47 -3.35
N ASN A 89 3.06 12.66 -4.36
CA ASN A 89 3.38 13.98 -4.91
C ASN A 89 2.22 14.65 -5.64
N ILE A 90 1.24 13.90 -6.13
CA ILE A 90 0.08 14.45 -6.86
C ILE A 90 -1.14 14.70 -5.94
N LEU A 91 -1.13 14.21 -4.70
CA LEU A 91 -2.24 14.41 -3.77
C LEU A 91 -2.41 15.90 -3.39
N GLN A 92 -3.64 16.40 -3.51
CA GLN A 92 -4.02 17.75 -3.10
C GLN A 92 -4.82 17.77 -1.79
N VAL A 93 -5.25 16.59 -1.33
CA VAL A 93 -6.02 16.40 -0.10
C VAL A 93 -5.31 15.43 0.82
N SER A 94 -5.60 15.50 2.12
CA SER A 94 -5.14 14.49 3.05
C SER A 94 -5.80 13.15 2.72
N CYS A 95 -4.98 12.10 2.64
CA CYS A 95 -5.45 10.76 2.31
C CYS A 95 -5.39 9.83 3.53
N THR A 96 -6.41 8.97 3.65
CA THR A 96 -6.44 7.83 4.57
C THR A 96 -5.83 6.62 3.88
N TRP A 97 -4.84 5.99 4.52
CA TRP A 97 -4.10 4.88 3.94
C TRP A 97 -4.34 3.61 4.73
N LYS A 98 -4.67 2.52 4.04
CA LYS A 98 -4.59 1.18 4.61
C LYS A 98 -3.83 0.27 3.65
N MET A 99 -2.73 -0.30 4.11
CA MET A 99 -1.91 -1.27 3.40
C MET A 99 -1.87 -2.53 4.25
N ASP A 100 -2.34 -3.63 3.69
CA ASP A 100 -2.49 -4.90 4.37
C ASP A 100 -1.93 -6.00 3.46
N HIS A 101 -0.92 -6.76 3.87
CA HIS A 101 -0.31 -7.75 2.99
C HIS A 101 0.19 -7.15 1.66
N VAL A 102 0.80 -5.97 1.73
CA VAL A 102 1.36 -5.30 0.54
C VAL A 102 2.79 -5.78 0.34
N PHE A 103 3.11 -6.17 -0.89
CA PHE A 103 4.47 -6.58 -1.28
C PHE A 103 5.19 -5.43 -1.97
N LEU A 104 6.38 -5.08 -1.48
CA LEU A 104 7.20 -4.06 -2.11
C LEU A 104 8.01 -4.66 -3.26
N LEU A 105 7.65 -4.31 -4.49
CA LEU A 105 8.25 -4.86 -5.70
C LEU A 105 9.59 -4.18 -6.06
N SER A 106 9.86 -2.99 -5.52
CA SER A 106 11.16 -2.32 -5.63
C SER A 106 11.33 -1.19 -4.60
N GLY A 107 12.57 -0.92 -4.23
CA GLY A 107 12.94 0.04 -3.17
C GLY A 107 13.04 -0.63 -1.82
N THR A 108 12.96 0.16 -0.75
CA THR A 108 13.00 -0.32 0.65
C THR A 108 11.77 0.13 1.42
N TRP A 109 11.35 -0.67 2.39
CA TRP A 109 10.29 -0.29 3.32
C TRP A 109 10.69 0.90 4.18
N ALA A 110 11.98 1.06 4.51
CA ALA A 110 12.48 2.26 5.17
C ALA A 110 12.15 3.53 4.37
N GLU A 111 12.37 3.52 3.04
CA GLU A 111 11.99 4.63 2.18
C GLU A 111 10.48 4.79 2.00
N VAL A 112 9.71 3.69 2.02
CA VAL A 112 8.23 3.74 2.03
C VAL A 112 7.76 4.51 3.27
N LEU A 113 8.30 4.19 4.45
CA LEU A 113 7.97 4.89 5.69
C LEU A 113 8.34 6.37 5.62
N ASP A 114 9.52 6.71 5.10
CA ASP A 114 9.96 8.11 4.92
C ASP A 114 9.02 8.86 3.96
N THR A 115 8.63 8.23 2.85
CA THR A 115 7.71 8.77 1.84
C THR A 115 6.34 9.03 2.45
N LEU A 116 5.79 8.04 3.14
CA LEU A 116 4.50 8.16 3.82
C LEU A 116 4.55 9.21 4.92
N ARG A 117 5.64 9.31 5.70
CA ARG A 117 5.87 10.34 6.73
C ARG A 117 5.83 11.77 6.16
N GLY A 118 6.33 11.96 4.95
CA GLY A 118 6.29 13.24 4.22
C GLY A 118 4.91 13.64 3.68
N SER A 119 3.99 12.69 3.52
CA SER A 119 2.66 12.92 2.93
C SER A 119 1.67 13.65 3.85
N SER A 120 0.70 14.36 3.27
CA SER A 120 -0.48 14.86 3.99
C SER A 120 -1.49 13.73 4.17
N ARG A 121 -1.81 13.37 5.41
CA ARG A 121 -2.65 12.21 5.73
C ARG A 121 -3.50 12.44 6.97
N THR A 122 -4.65 11.77 7.01
CA THR A 122 -5.57 11.78 8.15
C THR A 122 -5.36 10.57 9.06
N TRP A 123 -5.08 9.40 8.49
CA TRP A 123 -4.88 8.15 9.20
C TRP A 123 -4.05 7.18 8.35
N ILE A 124 -3.30 6.30 9.00
CA ILE A 124 -2.53 5.25 8.33
C ILE A 124 -2.64 3.92 9.08
N GLY A 125 -2.82 2.86 8.33
CA GLY A 125 -2.72 1.48 8.78
C GLY A 125 -1.76 0.72 7.89
N LEU A 126 -0.65 0.23 8.42
CA LEU A 126 0.23 -0.76 7.79
C LEU A 126 0.19 -2.10 8.55
N SER A 127 -0.23 -3.18 7.88
CA SER A 127 -0.20 -4.54 8.44
C SER A 127 0.44 -5.52 7.47
N GLU A 128 1.27 -6.41 8.02
CA GLU A 128 1.91 -7.51 7.31
C GLU A 128 2.60 -7.12 5.98
N PRO A 129 3.48 -6.11 5.97
CA PRO A 129 4.27 -5.79 4.78
C PRO A 129 5.19 -6.96 4.39
N ARG A 130 5.51 -7.08 3.10
CA ARG A 130 6.42 -8.11 2.55
C ARG A 130 7.34 -7.54 1.47
N GLY A 131 8.37 -8.28 1.09
CA GLY A 131 9.34 -7.87 0.08
C GLY A 131 10.47 -7.01 0.65
N ALA A 132 11.54 -6.88 -0.14
CA ALA A 132 12.74 -6.10 0.19
C ALA A 132 13.35 -6.53 1.55
N GLU A 133 13.77 -5.59 2.39
CA GLU A 133 14.43 -5.90 3.66
C GLU A 133 13.51 -6.61 4.67
N ILE A 134 12.18 -6.61 4.45
CA ILE A 134 11.23 -7.23 5.38
C ILE A 134 11.27 -8.75 5.33
N ASP A 135 11.63 -9.34 4.18
CA ASP A 135 11.74 -10.80 4.06
C ASP A 135 12.99 -11.34 4.78
N GLU A 136 13.92 -10.46 5.14
CA GLU A 136 15.21 -10.81 5.76
C GLU A 136 15.26 -10.56 7.28
N ILE A 137 14.35 -9.74 7.82
CA ILE A 137 14.35 -9.43 9.27
C ILE A 137 13.82 -10.59 10.11
N SER A 138 14.24 -10.63 11.38
CA SER A 138 13.74 -11.62 12.32
C SER A 138 12.24 -11.45 12.57
N ILE A 139 11.52 -12.56 12.81
CA ILE A 139 10.09 -12.51 13.18
C ILE A 139 9.85 -11.66 14.43
N ALA A 140 10.81 -11.61 15.36
CA ALA A 140 10.71 -10.78 16.56
C ALA A 140 10.78 -9.27 16.23
N ASP A 141 11.68 -8.87 15.33
CA ASP A 141 11.75 -7.49 14.85
C ASP A 141 10.54 -7.10 14.02
N PHE A 142 10.04 -8.03 13.19
CA PHE A 142 8.83 -7.82 12.42
C PHE A 142 7.64 -7.46 13.31
N TRP A 143 7.33 -8.31 14.30
CA TRP A 143 6.22 -8.04 15.21
C TRP A 143 6.49 -6.79 16.05
N ARG A 144 7.70 -6.57 16.56
CA ARG A 144 8.02 -5.33 17.27
C ARG A 144 7.70 -4.07 16.45
N ILE A 145 7.90 -4.10 15.14
CA ILE A 145 7.77 -2.91 14.27
C ILE A 145 6.36 -2.72 13.72
N PHE A 146 5.69 -3.81 13.32
CA PHE A 146 4.42 -3.77 12.58
C PHE A 146 3.21 -4.26 13.39
N ASP A 147 3.41 -4.88 14.55
CA ASP A 147 2.31 -5.33 15.40
C ASP A 147 1.53 -4.16 15.99
N ARG A 148 0.24 -4.39 16.25
CA ARG A 148 -0.70 -3.43 16.83
C ARG A 148 -1.42 -3.98 18.06
N ASP A 149 -0.92 -5.05 18.68
CA ASP A 149 -1.61 -5.75 19.76
C ASP A 149 -1.75 -4.95 21.08
N GLU A 150 -1.06 -3.81 21.23
CA GLU A 150 -1.21 -2.91 22.38
C GLU A 150 -2.25 -1.80 22.14
N ARG A 151 -2.89 -1.25 23.18
CA ARG A 151 -3.86 -0.13 23.04
C ARG A 151 -3.21 1.23 23.34
N PRO A 152 -3.34 2.26 22.46
CA PRO A 152 -3.98 2.22 21.14
C PRO A 152 -3.22 1.32 20.16
N ALA A 153 -3.97 0.60 19.32
CA ALA A 153 -3.48 -0.35 18.32
C ALA A 153 -2.73 0.37 17.20
N ILE A 154 -1.52 0.84 17.50
CA ILE A 154 -0.65 1.59 16.61
C ILE A 154 0.76 1.00 16.67
N SER A 155 1.31 0.65 15.51
CA SER A 155 2.64 0.04 15.43
C SER A 155 3.77 1.07 15.48
N GLU A 156 5.02 0.64 15.70
CA GLU A 156 6.17 1.55 15.67
C GLU A 156 6.33 2.23 14.30
N ALA A 157 6.06 1.48 13.21
CA ALA A 157 6.06 2.02 11.87
C ALA A 157 5.01 3.14 11.70
N GLU A 158 3.81 2.96 12.26
CA GLU A 158 2.74 3.95 12.19
C GLU A 158 3.03 5.17 13.07
N LEU A 159 3.59 4.97 14.27
CA LEU A 159 4.08 6.05 15.12
C LEU A 159 5.15 6.88 14.41
N TYR A 160 6.08 6.22 13.70
CA TYR A 160 7.07 6.90 12.89
C TYR A 160 6.43 7.65 11.73
N ILE A 161 5.54 7.04 10.97
CA ILE A 161 4.85 7.74 9.89
C ILE A 161 4.17 8.98 10.45
N LEU A 162 3.40 8.87 11.54
CA LEU A 162 2.65 9.94 12.22
C LEU A 162 3.50 11.02 12.91
N LYS A 163 4.83 10.94 12.85
CA LYS A 163 5.75 11.88 13.49
C LYS A 163 5.68 11.88 15.02
N LEU A 164 5.19 10.79 15.61
CA LEU A 164 5.17 10.56 17.05
C LEU A 164 6.42 9.79 17.53
N ARG A 165 7.13 9.15 16.59
CA ARG A 165 8.49 8.64 16.77
C ARG A 165 9.44 9.40 15.85
N GLU A 166 10.65 9.72 16.33
CA GLU A 166 11.63 10.47 15.55
C GLU A 166 12.40 9.60 14.55
N GLU A 167 12.82 8.41 14.99
CA GLU A 167 13.66 7.51 14.21
C GLU A 167 12.83 6.49 13.43
N ASN A 168 13.26 6.22 12.20
CA ASN A 168 12.67 5.19 11.36
C ASN A 168 13.01 3.81 11.97
N PRO A 169 12.02 3.01 12.39
CA PRO A 169 12.25 1.75 13.13
C PRO A 169 12.97 0.67 12.30
N LEU A 170 13.09 0.86 10.98
CA LEU A 170 13.84 -0.01 10.09
C LEU A 170 15.32 0.42 9.94
N LYS A 171 15.65 1.70 10.20
CA LYS A 171 17.03 2.22 10.10
C LYS A 171 17.81 1.88 11.37
N GLY A 172 18.42 0.69 11.38
CA GLY A 172 19.17 0.17 12.53
C GLY A 172 19.04 -1.34 12.69
N LEU A 173 18.17 -1.98 11.91
CA LEU A 173 18.17 -3.42 11.74
C LEU A 173 19.40 -3.84 10.93
N VAL A 174 19.99 -4.96 11.32
CA VAL A 174 20.98 -5.66 10.52
C VAL A 174 20.21 -6.71 9.72
N TYR A 175 20.17 -6.54 8.41
CA TYR A 175 19.64 -7.50 7.44
C TYR A 175 20.77 -7.87 6.47
#